data_AF-A0A3D2SRP4-F1
#
_entry.id   AF-A0A3D2SRP4-F1
#
_cell.length_a   1.000
_cell.length_b   1.000
_cell.length_c   1.000
_cell.angle_alpha   90.00
_cell.angle_beta   90.00
_cell.angle_gamma   90.00
#
_symmetry.space_group_name_H-M   'P 1'
#
loop_
_entity.id
_entity.type
_entity.pdbx_description
1 polymer ?
#
loop_
_entity_poly.entity_id
_entity_poly.type
_entity_poly.pdbx_seq_one_letter_code
_entity_poly.pdbx_strand_id
1 'polypeptide(L)' 'MGEFNLYGVYVPTLLIQAILAYLFFKLVTLVSNRWIAAGWIGFPGIFNLSLYVLMLMLVHWIFLAI' A
#
# COMPACT_ATOMS: atom_id res chain seq x y z
N MET A 1 6.47 1.42 -18.73
CA MET A 1 7.51 0.39 -18.94
C MET A 1 7.04 -0.85 -18.20
N GLY A 2 6.42 -1.79 -18.93
CA GLY A 2 5.41 -2.72 -18.39
C GLY A 2 5.88 -4.14 -18.07
N GLU A 3 7.17 -4.44 -18.23
CA GLU A 3 7.68 -5.81 -18.11
C GLU A 3 9.02 -5.78 -17.38
N PHE A 4 9.06 -6.36 -16.16
CA PHE A 4 10.32 -6.59 -15.46
C PHE A 4 10.70 -8.05 -15.70
N ASN A 5 11.74 -8.27 -16.51
CA ASN A 5 12.25 -9.60 -16.82
C ASN A 5 13.22 -10.01 -15.70
N LEU A 6 12.74 -10.83 -14.76
CA LEU A 6 13.59 -11.41 -13.73
C LEU A 6 13.99 -12.82 -14.18
N TYR A 7 15.22 -12.98 -14.67
CA TYR A 7 15.78 -14.28 -15.08
C TYR A 7 14.88 -15.10 -16.04
N GLY A 8 14.25 -14.45 -17.01
CA GLY A 8 13.39 -15.11 -18.02
C GLY A 8 11.93 -15.29 -17.59
N VAL A 9 11.55 -14.88 -16.38
CA VAL A 9 10.17 -14.86 -15.91
C VAL A 9 9.62 -13.44 -16.02
N TYR A 10 8.60 -13.26 -16.84
CA TYR A 10 7.88 -12.00 -17.00
C TYR A 10 6.99 -11.78 -15.77
N VAL A 11 7.50 -11.03 -14.80
CA VAL A 11 6.71 -10.64 -13.63
C VAL A 11 6.02 -9.31 -13.95
N PRO A 12 4.68 -9.23 -13.84
CA PRO A 12 4.00 -7.96 -13.97
C PRO A 12 4.52 -7.02 -12.90
N THR A 13 4.99 -5.86 -13.31
CA THR A 13 5.40 -4.80 -12.39
C THR A 13 4.28 -4.43 -11.42
N LEU A 14 3.04 -4.50 -11.89
CA LEU A 14 1.82 -4.37 -11.10
C LEU A 14 1.73 -5.36 -9.93
N LEU A 15 2.22 -6.59 -10.09
CA LEU A 15 2.21 -7.62 -9.05
C LEU A 15 3.21 -7.27 -7.93
N ILE A 16 4.40 -6.81 -8.31
CA ILE A 16 5.43 -6.35 -7.37
C ILE A 16 4.93 -5.12 -6.61
N GLN A 17 4.33 -4.17 -7.32
CA GLN A 17 3.70 -2.99 -6.72
C GLN A 17 2.59 -3.37 -5.74
N ALA A 18 1.72 -4.33 -6.09
CA ALA A 18 0.65 -4.79 -5.20
C ALA A 18 1.18 -5.44 -3.93
N ILE A 19 2.23 -6.26 -4.03
CA ILE A 19 2.88 -6.89 -2.86
C ILE A 19 3.51 -5.85 -1.96
N LEU A 20 4.26 -4.89 -2.53
CA LEU A 20 4.87 -3.79 -1.78
C LEU A 20 3.81 -2.91 -1.09
N ALA A 21 2.75 -2.53 -1.81
CA ALA A 21 1.64 -1.76 -1.27
C ALA A 21 0.96 -2.48 -0.11
N TYR A 22 0.74 -3.80 -0.25
CA TYR A 22 0.15 -4.59 0.82
C TYR A 22 1.04 -4.67 2.06
N LEU A 23 2.36 -4.81 1.89
CA LEU A 23 3.30 -4.84 3.00
C LEU A 23 3.30 -3.53 3.79
N PHE A 24 3.34 -2.41 3.07
CA PHE A 24 3.24 -1.07 3.64
C PHE A 24 1.89 -0.83 4.32
N PHE A 25 0.79 -1.23 3.68
CA PHE A 25 -0.54 -1.11 4.25
C PHE A 25 -0.65 -1.90 5.56
N LYS A 26 -0.05 -3.09 5.65
CA LYS A 26 -0.06 -3.89 6.88
C LYS A 26 0.70 -3.20 8.03
N LEU A 27 1.84 -2.56 7.74
CA LEU A 27 2.58 -1.77 8.73
C LEU A 27 1.77 -0.57 9.24
N VAL A 28 1.16 0.17 8.31
CA VAL A 28 0.38 1.36 8.65
C VAL A 28 -0.93 1.02 9.37
N THR A 29 -1.58 -0.09 9.02
CA THR A 29 -2.76 -0.56 9.77
C THR A 29 -2.40 -1.06 11.16
N LEU A 30 -1.20 -1.62 11.37
CA LEU A 30 -0.75 -2.03 12.70
C LEU A 30 -0.55 -0.83 13.64
N VAL A 31 0.03 0.26 13.13
CA VAL A 31 0.19 1.52 13.88
C VAL A 31 -1.16 2.23 14.04
N SER A 32 -1.97 2.27 12.99
CA SER A 32 -3.28 2.93 13.00
C SER A 32 -4.29 2.23 13.90
N ASN A 33 -4.27 0.89 14.00
CA ASN A 33 -5.10 0.15 14.95
C ASN A 33 -4.84 0.56 16.40
N ARG A 34 -3.59 0.91 16.74
CA ARG A 34 -3.24 1.40 18.07
C ARG A 34 -3.93 2.75 18.36
N TRP A 35 -4.03 3.62 17.35
CA TRP A 35 -4.66 4.95 17.46
C TRP A 35 -6.19 4.87 17.40
N ILE A 36 -6.74 3.94 16.62
CA ILE A 36 -8.16 3.62 16.61
C ILE A 36 -8.58 3.08 17.98
N ALA A 37 -7.81 2.13 18.54
CA ALA A 37 -8.08 1.55 19.86
C ALA A 37 -7.94 2.58 21.00
N ALA A 38 -7.15 3.64 20.80
CA ALA A 38 -7.05 4.77 21.72
C ALA A 38 -8.28 5.71 21.69
N GLY A 39 -9.30 5.41 20.88
CA GLY A 39 -10.56 6.16 20.82
C GLY A 39 -10.48 7.49 20.08
N TRP A 40 -9.37 7.78 19.39
CA TRP A 40 -9.19 9.03 18.64
C TRP A 40 -9.97 9.09 17.32
N ILE A 41 -10.52 7.96 16.87
CA ILE A 41 -11.10 7.83 15.53
C ILE A 41 -12.52 7.30 15.63
N GLY A 42 -13.51 8.18 15.43
CA GLY A 42 -14.94 7.85 15.52
C GLY A 42 -15.44 6.89 14.43
N PHE A 43 -14.78 6.84 13.26
CA PHE A 43 -15.12 5.92 12.16
C PHE A 43 -13.88 5.17 11.63
N PRO A 44 -13.52 4.03 12.23
CA PRO A 44 -12.32 3.28 11.85
C PRO A 44 -12.35 2.74 10.40
N GLY A 45 -13.55 2.46 9.86
CA GLY A 45 -13.70 2.01 8.48
C GLY A 45 -13.25 3.04 7.45
N ILE A 46 -13.68 4.30 7.60
CA ILE A 46 -13.33 5.39 6.68
C ILE A 46 -11.84 5.72 6.78
N PHE A 47 -11.27 5.69 7.99
CA PHE A 47 -9.86 5.95 8.22
C PHE A 47 -8.94 4.88 7.60
N ASN A 48 -9.29 3.61 7.74
CA ASN A 48 -8.53 2.54 7.07
C ASN A 48 -8.64 2.63 5.55
N LEU A 49 -9.82 3.02 5.03
CA LEU A 49 -10.02 3.20 3.59
C LEU A 49 -9.22 4.39 3.03
N SER A 50 -9.19 5.52 3.75
CA SER A 50 -8.39 6.67 3.34
C SER A 50 -6.89 6.39 3.39
N LEU A 51 -6.40 5.68 4.41
CA LEU A 51 -5.01 5.24 4.50
C LEU A 51 -4.65 4.26 3.38
N TYR A 52 -5.55 3.34 3.03
CA TYR A 52 -5.35 2.44 1.90
C TYR A 52 -5.19 3.22 0.59
N VAL A 53 -6.07 4.17 0.32
CA VAL A 53 -6.02 5.01 -0.89
C VAL A 53 -4.74 5.86 -0.93
N LEU A 54 -4.34 6.47 0.19
CA LEU A 54 -3.10 7.23 0.31
C LEU A 54 -1.88 6.35 0.02
N MET A 55 -1.85 5.15 0.57
CA MET A 55 -0.75 4.20 0.36
C MET A 55 -0.67 3.75 -1.09
N LEU A 56 -1.82 3.47 -1.71
CA LEU A 56 -1.92 3.07 -3.11
C LEU A 56 -1.46 4.19 -4.04
N MET A 57 -1.81 5.45 -3.72
CA MET A 57 -1.34 6.63 -4.44
C MET A 57 0.17 6.83 -4.30
N LEU A 58 0.74 6.62 -3.10
CA LEU A 58 2.18 6.70 -2.85
C LEU A 58 2.96 5.65 -3.65
N VAL A 59 2.52 4.40 -3.62
CA VAL A 59 3.17 3.31 -4.38
C VAL A 59 3.08 3.55 -5.88
N HIS A 60 1.95 4.06 -6.36
CA HIS A 60 1.81 4.45 -7.76
C HIS A 60 2.77 5.58 -8.13
N TRP A 61 2.89 6.62 -7.29
CA TRP A 61 3.82 7.72 -7.49
C TRP A 61 5.29 7.28 -7.48
N ILE A 62 5.69 6.44 -6.54
CA ILE A 62 7.05 5.88 -6.46
C ILE A 62 7.40 5.14 -7.74
N PHE A 63 6.45 4.39 -8.30
CA PHE A 63 6.66 3.64 -9.54
C PHE A 63 6.63 4.51 -10.80
N LEU A 64 5.97 5.66 -10.75
CA LEU A 64 5.99 6.65 -11.84
C LEU A 64 7.27 7.49 -11.79
N ALA A 65 7.87 7.64 -10.61
CA ALA A 65 9.12 8.36 -10.38
C ALA A 65 10.39 7.51 -10.61
N ILE A 66 10.26 6.18 -10.73
CA ILE A 66 11.31 5.21 -11.04
C ILE A 66 11.26 4.85 -12.52
#